data_AF-A0A7X2XVC3-F1
#
_entry.id   AF-A0A7X2XVC3-F1
#
_cell.length_a   1.000
_cell.length_b   1.000
_cell.length_c   1.000
_cell.angle_alpha   90.00
_cell.angle_beta   90.00
_cell.angle_gamma   90.00
#
_symmetry.space_group_name_H-M   'P 1'
#
loop_
_entity.id
_entity.type
_entity.pdbx_description
1 polymer ?
#
loop_
_entity_poly.entity_id
_entity_poly.type
_entity_poly.pdbx_seq_one_letter_code
_entity_poly.pdbx_strand_id
1 'polypeptide(L)'
;MRLIYRVEKRGDTWKISDMTGINEADTLTPAVPGTDLHVDPTDLKGLRASYRFLAYTRIKAGGKIGNDGIGTDRPETVKPIYDKAEAWIQKG
;
A
#
# COMPACT_ATOMS: atom_id res chain seq x y z
N MET A 1 0.00 -5.46 -2.32
CA MET A 1 -0.02 -4.05 -2.75
C MET A 1 -0.18 -4.04 -4.25
N ARG A 2 -1.10 -3.19 -4.71
CA ARG A 2 -1.40 -2.98 -6.13
C ARG A 2 -0.97 -1.58 -6.54
N LEU A 3 -0.36 -1.45 -7.71
CA LEU A 3 0.02 -0.16 -8.27
C LEU A 3 -0.92 0.21 -9.41
N ILE A 4 -1.55 1.38 -9.30
CA ILE A 4 -2.26 2.02 -10.40
C ILE A 4 -1.35 3.13 -10.92
N TYR A 5 -0.91 3.00 -12.18
CA TYR A 5 0.03 3.94 -12.76
C TYR A 5 -0.38 4.31 -14.19
N ARG A 6 0.03 5.51 -14.59
CA ARG A 6 -0.19 6.07 -15.92
C ARG A 6 1.16 6.35 -16.56
N VAL A 7 1.22 6.21 -17.88
CA VAL A 7 2.44 6.44 -18.65
C VAL A 7 2.17 7.41 -19.80
N GLU A 8 3.19 8.19 -20.14
CA GLU A 8 3.17 9.06 -21.31
C GLU A 8 4.49 8.98 -22.06
N LYS A 9 4.42 9.15 -23.37
CA LYS A 9 5.61 9.18 -24.23
C LYS A 9 6.23 10.57 -24.17
N ARG A 10 7.47 10.67 -23.68
CA ARG A 10 8.27 11.90 -23.65
C ARG A 10 9.49 11.72 -24.56
N GLY A 11 9.44 12.28 -25.76
CA GLY A 11 10.41 11.96 -26.83
C GLY A 11 10.19 10.52 -27.32
N ASP A 12 11.24 9.70 -27.33
CA ASP A 12 11.17 8.28 -27.70
C ASP A 12 11.03 7.32 -26.52
N THR A 13 10.80 7.84 -25.31
CA THR A 13 10.74 7.03 -24.09
C THR A 13 9.37 7.14 -23.41
N TRP A 14 8.80 6.01 -23.04
CA TRP A 14 7.66 5.96 -22.13
C TRP A 14 8.11 6.20 -20.70
N LYS A 15 7.42 7.10 -20.00
CA LYS A 15 7.71 7.42 -18.59
C LYS A 15 6.44 7.34 -17.77
N ILE A 16 6.59 6.96 -16.50
CA ILE A 16 5.49 7.04 -15.52
C ILE A 16 5.19 8.52 -15.28
N SER A 17 3.94 8.92 -15.53
CA SER A 17 3.46 10.28 -15.27
C SER A 17 2.74 10.39 -13.93
N ASP A 18 2.22 9.28 -13.41
CA ASP A 18 1.53 9.20 -12.12
C ASP A 18 1.53 7.75 -11.64
N MET A 19 1.61 7.55 -10.33
CA MET A 19 1.56 6.23 -9.70
C MET A 19 1.01 6.34 -8.28
N THR A 20 0.05 5.49 -7.96
CA THR A 20 -0.51 5.38 -6.62
C THR A 20 -0.53 3.91 -6.18
N GLY A 21 -0.05 3.65 -4.97
CA GLY A 21 -0.13 2.35 -4.34
C GLY A 21 -1.42 2.17 -3.53
N ILE A 22 -2.05 1.01 -3.67
CA ILE A 22 -3.18 0.57 -2.86
C ILE A 22 -2.70 -0.59 -1.98
N ASN A 23 -2.79 -0.41 -0.67
CA ASN A 23 -2.52 -1.46 0.30
C ASN A 23 -3.70 -2.46 0.29
N GLU A 24 -3.42 -3.76 0.35
CA GLU A 24 -4.46 -4.80 0.19
C GLU A 24 -4.49 -5.73 1.38
N ALA A 25 -3.33 -6.29 1.66
CA ALA A 25 -2.96 -7.02 2.85
C ALA A 25 -1.44 -7.21 2.78
N ASP A 26 -0.83 -7.52 3.91
CA ASP A 26 0.55 -7.91 4.00
C ASP A 26 0.72 -9.14 4.89
N THR A 27 1.89 -9.75 4.78
CA THR A 27 2.31 -10.87 5.61
C THR A 27 3.68 -10.54 6.20
N LEU A 28 3.92 -10.99 7.42
CA LEU A 28 5.24 -10.96 8.04
C LEU A 28 5.77 -12.38 8.12
N THR A 29 6.95 -12.60 7.56
CA THR A 29 7.61 -13.91 7.56
C THR A 29 9.05 -13.74 8.04
N PRO A 30 9.60 -14.71 8.78
CA PRO A 30 11.00 -14.67 9.18
C PRO A 30 11.90 -14.86 7.96
N ALA A 31 13.00 -14.11 7.89
CA ALA A 31 14.00 -14.29 6.85
C ALA A 31 14.79 -15.60 7.01
N VAL A 32 14.92 -16.09 8.25
CA VAL A 32 15.59 -17.36 8.57
C VAL A 32 14.52 -18.41 8.91
N PRO A 33 14.40 -19.50 8.14
CA PRO A 33 13.43 -20.56 8.40
C PRO A 33 13.53 -21.12 9.83
N GLY A 34 12.38 -21.42 10.43
CA GLY A 34 12.30 -21.92 11.81
C GLY A 34 12.45 -20.85 12.90
N THR A 35 12.70 -19.59 12.55
CA THR A 35 12.68 -18.49 13.51
C THR A 35 11.24 -18.16 13.91
N ASP A 36 10.96 -18.16 15.21
CA ASP A 36 9.73 -17.56 15.75
C ASP A 36 9.93 -16.04 15.87
N LEU A 37 9.01 -15.27 15.29
CA LEU A 37 9.05 -13.81 15.33
C LEU A 37 8.52 -13.23 16.65
N HIS A 38 7.89 -14.06 17.49
CA HIS A 38 7.29 -13.65 18.77
C HIS A 38 6.37 -12.43 18.65
N VAL A 39 5.54 -12.39 17.60
CA VAL A 39 4.56 -11.30 17.40
C VAL A 39 3.41 -11.46 18.39
N ASP A 40 3.28 -10.52 19.34
CA ASP A 40 2.14 -10.47 20.24
C ASP A 40 0.87 -10.00 19.46
N PRO A 41 -0.21 -10.79 19.42
CA PRO A 41 -1.46 -10.39 18.76
C PRO A 41 -2.06 -9.09 19.30
N THR A 42 -1.73 -8.69 20.54
CA THR A 42 -2.20 -7.44 21.13
C THR A 42 -1.57 -6.22 20.49
N ASP A 43 -0.33 -6.31 20.00
CA ASP A 43 0.35 -5.23 19.26
C ASP A 43 -0.34 -4.93 17.91
N LEU A 44 -1.12 -5.88 17.40
CA LEU A 44 -1.80 -5.76 16.11
C LEU A 44 -3.19 -5.12 16.24
N LYS A 45 -3.70 -4.95 17.46
CA LYS A 45 -5.04 -4.38 17.69
C LYS A 45 -5.08 -2.92 17.23
N GLY A 46 -6.10 -2.60 16.43
CA GLY A 46 -6.29 -1.26 15.87
C GLY A 46 -5.42 -0.94 14.64
N LEU A 47 -4.46 -1.80 14.27
CA LEU A 47 -3.72 -1.64 13.02
C LEU A 47 -4.58 -2.04 11.83
N ARG A 48 -4.56 -1.20 10.79
CA ARG A 48 -5.34 -1.41 9.57
C ARG A 48 -4.91 -2.66 8.83
N ALA A 49 -5.90 -3.46 8.41
CA ALA A 49 -5.66 -4.79 7.84
C ALA A 49 -4.90 -4.75 6.50
N SER A 50 -5.04 -3.66 5.74
CA SER A 50 -4.41 -3.53 4.42
C SER A 50 -2.88 -3.40 4.46
N TYR A 51 -2.31 -2.95 5.58
CA TYR A 51 -0.87 -2.74 5.79
C TYR A 51 -0.45 -3.04 7.25
N ARG A 52 -1.06 -4.05 7.86
CA ARG A 52 -0.97 -4.32 9.30
C ARG A 52 0.47 -4.55 9.74
N PHE A 53 1.18 -5.42 9.02
CA PHE A 53 2.53 -5.81 9.41
C PHE A 53 3.58 -4.77 9.04
N LEU A 54 3.34 -3.97 7.99
CA LEU A 54 4.10 -2.76 7.70
C LEU A 54 3.97 -1.76 8.86
N ALA A 55 2.75 -1.51 9.33
CA ALA A 55 2.50 -0.65 10.49
C ALA A 55 3.19 -1.19 11.76
N TYR A 56 3.01 -2.49 12.04
CA TYR A 56 3.60 -3.17 13.19
C TYR A 56 5.13 -3.04 13.21
N THR A 57 5.80 -3.41 12.12
CA THR A 57 7.27 -3.36 12.04
C THR A 57 7.79 -1.93 12.14
N ARG A 58 7.08 -0.96 11.56
CA ARG A 58 7.42 0.46 11.68
C ARG A 58 7.34 0.94 13.13
N ILE A 59 6.29 0.56 13.86
CA ILE A 59 6.12 0.92 15.28
C ILE A 59 7.18 0.25 16.14
N LYS A 60 7.46 -1.05 15.93
CA LYS A 60 8.51 -1.79 16.67
C LYS A 60 9.91 -1.22 16.43
N ALA A 61 10.16 -0.63 15.27
CA ALA A 61 11.38 0.12 14.98
C ALA A 61 11.43 1.55 15.59
N GLY A 62 10.48 1.90 16.47
CA GLY A 62 10.39 3.23 17.10
C GLY A 62 9.78 4.32 16.21
N GLY A 63 9.21 3.92 15.06
CA GLY A 63 8.54 4.81 14.14
C GLY A 63 7.08 5.11 14.52
N LYS A 64 6.46 5.97 13.71
CA LYS A 64 5.01 6.23 13.74
C LYS A 64 4.40 5.82 12.41
N ILE A 65 3.11 5.49 12.43
CA ILE A 65 2.32 5.20 11.24
C ILE A 65 1.08 6.11 11.23
N GLY A 66 0.79 6.69 10.06
CA GLY A 66 -0.45 7.42 9.83
C GLY A 66 -1.62 6.47 9.56
N ASN A 67 -2.84 7.01 9.57
CA ASN A 67 -4.07 6.29 9.23
C ASN A 67 -4.64 6.67 7.85
N ASP A 68 -3.88 7.46 7.09
CA ASP A 68 -4.21 8.07 5.80
C ASP A 68 -3.87 7.20 4.59
N GLY A 69 -3.12 6.09 4.79
CA GLY A 69 -2.76 5.18 3.71
C GLY A 69 -3.97 4.64 2.94
N ILE A 70 -3.91 4.65 1.61
CA ILE A 70 -4.95 4.07 0.75
C ILE A 70 -4.96 2.56 0.93
N GLY A 71 -6.13 1.97 1.15
CA GLY A 71 -6.21 0.52 1.32
C GLY A 71 -7.59 -0.05 1.08
N THR A 72 -7.65 -1.33 0.70
CA THR A 72 -8.88 -2.05 0.38
C THR A 72 -9.85 -2.20 1.55
N ASP A 73 -9.37 -2.10 2.79
CA ASP A 73 -10.17 -2.04 4.01
C ASP A 73 -10.90 -0.70 4.19
N ARG A 74 -10.60 0.31 3.34
CA ARG A 74 -11.34 1.57 3.21
C ARG A 74 -11.61 1.88 1.74
N PRO A 75 -12.63 1.24 1.13
CA PRO A 75 -12.93 1.37 -0.30
C PRO A 75 -13.11 2.82 -0.78
N GLU A 76 -13.59 3.70 0.09
CA GLU A 76 -13.72 5.14 -0.16
C GLU A 76 -12.39 5.83 -0.47
N THR A 77 -11.26 5.29 -0.01
CA THR A 77 -9.91 5.78 -0.35
C THR A 77 -9.40 5.23 -1.69
N VAL A 78 -9.96 4.11 -2.16
CA VAL A 78 -9.54 3.41 -3.38
C VAL A 78 -10.25 3.97 -4.61
N LYS A 79 -11.57 4.23 -4.51
CA LYS A 79 -12.39 4.71 -5.62
C LYS A 79 -11.81 5.95 -6.33
N PRO A 80 -11.33 7.00 -5.64
CA PRO A 80 -10.79 8.18 -6.29
C PRO A 80 -9.55 7.90 -7.15
N ILE A 81 -8.80 6.84 -6.85
CA ILE A 81 -7.60 6.45 -7.62
C ILE A 81 -8.01 5.87 -8.97
N TYR A 82 -9.04 5.02 -8.98
CA TYR A 82 -9.61 4.48 -10.21
C TYR A 82 -10.30 5.56 -11.03
N ASP A 83 -11.13 6.40 -10.40
CA ASP A 83 -11.82 7.50 -11.08
C ASP A 83 -10.82 8.43 -11.81
N LYS A 84 -9.69 8.76 -11.16
CA LYS A 84 -8.62 9.57 -11.76
C LYS A 84 -7.95 8.87 -12.96
N ALA A 85 -7.72 7.56 -12.86
CA ALA A 85 -7.12 6.78 -13.93
C ALA A 85 -8.06 6.61 -15.14
N GLU A 86 -9.34 6.32 -14.89
CA GLU A 86 -10.37 6.20 -15.93
C GLU A 86 -10.62 7.53 -16.64
N ALA A 87 -10.72 8.63 -15.88
CA ALA A 87 -10.88 9.96 -16.46
C ALA A 87 -9.68 10.35 -17.34
N TRP A 88 -8.48 9.84 -17.06
CA TRP A 88 -7.31 10.05 -17.91
C TRP A 88 -7.40 9.28 -19.23
N ILE A 89 -7.82 8.00 -19.18
CA ILE A 89 -8.01 7.19 -20.40
C ILE A 89 -9.09 7.79 -21.30
N GLN A 90 -10.20 8.27 -20.72
CA GLN A 90 -11.32 8.83 -21.47
C GLN A 90 -11.02 10.20 -22.11
N LYS A 91 -10.05 10.94 -21.56
CA LYS A 91 -9.58 12.23 -22.12
C LYS A 91 -8.45 12.06 -23.13
N GLY A 92 -7.94 10.84 -23.29
CA GLY A 92 -6.84 10.49 -24.19
C GLY A 92 -7.24 10.48 -25.65
#